data_AF-A0A0B1S5W1-F1
#
_entry.id   AF-A0A0B1S5W1-F1
#
_cell.length_a   1.000
_cell.length_b   1.000
_cell.length_c   1.000
_cell.angle_alpha   90.00
_cell.angle_beta   90.00
_cell.angle_gamma   90.00
#
_symmetry.space_group_name_H-M   'P 1'
#
loop_
_entity.id
_entity.type
_entity.pdbx_description
1 polymer ?
#
loop_
_entity_poly.entity_id
_entity_poly.type
_entity_poly.pdbx_seq_one_letter_code
_entity_poly.pdbx_strand_id
1 'polypeptide(L)'
;MTDITSKNTKGYLGTACIKVEVEFQFTHILTPSLIGEVEQIRETQQLLEIITSAAMVKNEDHIIFGNKAYERSSKHDAPLPQGKVVKSGLEKNCRAVDSAGEALAMLQIG
;
A
#
# COMPACT_ATOMS: atom_id res chain seq x y z
N MET A 1 2.57 11.60 -23.41
CA MET A 1 3.74 11.18 -22.61
C MET A 1 3.63 11.92 -21.30
N THR A 2 3.21 11.23 -20.24
CA THR A 2 2.94 11.87 -18.96
C THR A 2 4.21 11.81 -18.13
N ASP A 3 4.88 12.94 -17.93
CA ASP A 3 6.10 13.01 -17.13
C ASP A 3 5.76 12.79 -15.66
N ILE A 4 6.05 11.58 -15.15
CA ILE A 4 5.99 11.27 -13.72
C ILE A 4 7.21 11.93 -13.07
N THR A 5 7.04 13.15 -12.57
CA THR A 5 8.08 13.89 -11.87
C THR A 5 7.91 13.78 -10.36
N SER A 6 8.70 12.90 -9.74
CA SER A 6 8.83 12.82 -8.28
C SER A 6 10.22 13.34 -7.87
N LYS A 7 10.25 14.37 -7.01
CA LYS A 7 11.50 14.92 -6.44
C LYS A 7 12.28 13.86 -5.65
N ASN A 8 11.57 12.93 -5.00
CA ASN A 8 12.16 11.88 -4.17
C ASN A 8 12.80 10.77 -5.02
N THR A 9 12.19 10.40 -6.15
CA THR A 9 12.67 9.30 -7.00
C THR A 9 14.07 9.56 -7.56
N LYS A 10 14.41 10.81 -7.91
CA LYS A 10 15.77 11.18 -8.35
C LYS A 10 16.85 10.97 -7.27
N GLY A 11 16.49 11.01 -5.99
CA GLY A 11 17.43 10.77 -4.89
C GLY A 11 17.74 9.29 -4.64
N TYR A 12 16.82 8.39 -5.00
CA TYR A 12 16.99 6.94 -4.89
C TYR A 12 17.65 6.31 -6.12
N LEU A 13 17.51 6.94 -7.28
CA LEU A 13 18.18 6.52 -8.51
C LEU A 13 19.63 7.00 -8.46
N GLY A 14 20.59 6.08 -8.58
CA GLY A 14 22.02 6.42 -8.54
C GLY A 14 22.40 7.45 -9.61
N THR A 15 23.50 8.17 -9.40
CA THR A 15 23.96 9.27 -10.29
C THR A 15 24.22 8.85 -11.75
N ALA A 16 24.40 7.56 -12.00
CA ALA A 16 24.55 6.98 -13.34
C ALA A 16 23.22 6.59 -14.03
N CYS A 17 22.09 6.66 -13.32
CA CYS A 17 20.78 6.35 -13.88
C CYS A 17 20.30 7.52 -14.75
N ILE A 18 20.44 7.36 -16.06
CA ILE A 18 20.08 8.38 -17.06
C ILE A 18 18.62 8.26 -17.55
N LYS A 19 18.00 7.08 -17.41
CA LYS A 19 16.64 6.80 -17.86
C LYS A 19 16.04 5.63 -17.08
N VAL A 20 14.76 5.74 -16.75
CA VAL A 20 13.94 4.62 -16.28
C VAL A 20 12.93 4.32 -17.38
N GLU A 21 12.90 3.08 -17.84
CA GLU A 21 11.90 2.61 -18.80
C GLU A 21 10.85 1.80 -18.05
N VAL A 22 9.59 2.18 -18.23
CA VAL A 22 8.45 1.48 -17.64
C VAL A 22 7.51 1.12 -18.76
N GLU A 23 7.23 -0.17 -18.88
CA GLU A 23 6.23 -0.69 -19.80
C GLU A 23 4.94 -0.99 -19.02
N PHE A 24 3.81 -0.53 -19.56
CA PHE A 24 2.50 -0.79 -18.99
C PHE A 24 1.73 -1.71 -19.94
N GLN A 25 1.39 -2.90 -19.46
CA GLN A 25 0.50 -3.80 -20.16
C GLN A 25 -0.84 -3.85 -19.42
N PHE A 26 -1.92 -3.57 -20.15
CA PHE A 26 -3.26 -3.78 -19.64
C PHE A 26 -3.57 -5.28 -19.65
N THR A 27 -3.81 -5.88 -18.48
CA THR A 27 -4.00 -7.33 -18.35
C THR A 27 -5.46 -7.74 -18.27
N HIS A 28 -6.30 -7.00 -17.52
CA HIS A 28 -7.72 -7.30 -17.35
C HIS A 28 -8.48 -6.11 -16.75
N ILE A 29 -9.82 -6.14 -16.86
CA ILE A 29 -10.73 -5.21 -16.17
C ILE A 29 -11.19 -5.89 -14.87
N LEU A 30 -10.91 -5.24 -13.74
CA LEU A 30 -11.43 -5.66 -12.44
C LEU A 30 -12.84 -5.09 -12.25
N THR A 31 -13.81 -5.96 -11.96
CA THR A 31 -15.18 -5.57 -11.60
C THR A 31 -15.40 -5.84 -10.11
N PRO A 32 -15.42 -4.81 -9.24
CA PRO A 32 -15.49 -5.02 -7.80
C PRO A 32 -16.77 -5.75 -7.40
N SER A 33 -16.62 -6.83 -6.63
CA SER A 33 -17.73 -7.58 -6.03
C SER A 33 -17.28 -8.25 -4.74
N LEU A 34 -18.13 -8.19 -3.72
CA LEU A 34 -17.95 -8.92 -2.45
C LEU A 34 -18.75 -10.22 -2.41
N ILE A 35 -19.47 -10.54 -3.49
CA ILE A 35 -20.31 -11.72 -3.64
C ILE A 35 -19.88 -12.45 -4.91
N GLY A 36 -19.79 -13.79 -4.84
CA GLY A 36 -19.45 -14.63 -5.98
C GLY A 36 -18.14 -15.38 -5.79
N GLU A 37 -17.36 -15.48 -6.87
CA GLU A 37 -16.13 -16.27 -6.91
C GLU A 37 -15.05 -15.70 -5.98
N VAL A 38 -14.30 -16.61 -5.33
CA VAL A 38 -13.26 -16.28 -4.35
C VAL A 38 -12.22 -15.30 -4.91
N GLU A 39 -11.81 -15.49 -6.16
CA GLU A 39 -10.81 -14.62 -6.80
C GLU A 39 -11.32 -13.19 -6.99
N GLN A 40 -12.60 -13.01 -7.34
CA GLN A 40 -13.20 -11.69 -7.52
C GLN A 40 -13.32 -10.96 -6.17
N ILE A 41 -13.68 -11.68 -5.11
CA ILE A 41 -13.72 -11.16 -3.74
C ILE A 41 -12.31 -10.74 -3.31
N ARG A 42 -11.30 -11.57 -3.56
CA ARG A 42 -9.89 -11.30 -3.23
C ARG A 42 -9.36 -10.07 -3.97
N GLU A 43 -9.64 -9.95 -5.27
CA GLU A 43 -9.28 -8.77 -6.07
C GLU A 43 -9.95 -7.49 -5.54
N THR A 44 -11.22 -7.58 -5.15
CA THR A 44 -11.95 -6.47 -4.54
C THR A 44 -11.35 -6.06 -3.21
N GLN A 45 -10.96 -7.01 -2.36
CA GLN A 45 -10.27 -6.74 -1.10
C GLN A 45 -8.93 -6.03 -1.34
N GLN A 46 -8.13 -6.50 -2.32
CA GLN A 46 -6.86 -5.87 -2.67
C GLN A 46 -7.02 -4.44 -3.20
N LEU A 47 -8.05 -4.20 -4.02
CA LEU A 47 -8.39 -2.85 -4.47
C LEU A 47 -8.71 -1.94 -3.27
N LEU A 48 -9.52 -2.41 -2.33
CA LEU A 48 -9.89 -1.64 -1.14
C LEU A 48 -8.70 -1.38 -0.21
N GLU A 49 -7.75 -2.30 -0.10
CA GLU A 49 -6.49 -2.08 0.62
C GLU A 49 -5.65 -0.95 0.00
N ILE A 50 -5.59 -0.87 -1.32
CA ILE A 50 -4.92 0.21 -2.05
C ILE A 50 -5.64 1.53 -1.80
N ILE A 51 -6.96 1.58 -1.97
CA ILE A 51 -7.75 2.81 -1.78
C ILE A 51 -7.60 3.34 -0.36
N THR A 52 -7.70 2.47 0.64
CA THR A 52 -7.52 2.86 2.05
C THR A 52 -6.07 3.26 2.38
N SER A 53 -5.09 3.01 1.50
CA SER A 53 -3.69 3.46 1.66
C SER A 53 -3.44 4.83 1.04
N ALA A 54 -4.34 5.32 0.18
CA ALA A 54 -4.06 6.46 -0.68
C ALA A 54 -3.68 7.72 0.09
N ALA A 55 -4.34 7.98 1.23
CA ALA A 55 -4.02 9.11 2.09
C ALA A 55 -2.62 8.98 2.76
N MET A 56 -2.25 7.77 3.20
CA MET A 56 -0.95 7.51 3.81
C MET A 56 0.20 7.68 2.80
N VAL A 57 -0.03 7.25 1.55
CA VAL A 57 0.92 7.47 0.44
C VAL A 57 1.06 8.96 0.14
N LYS A 58 -0.07 9.67 0.02
CA LYS A 58 -0.09 11.10 -0.34
C LYS A 58 0.63 11.98 0.66
N ASN A 59 0.49 11.69 1.96
CA ASN A 59 1.06 12.54 3.01
C ASN A 59 2.57 12.30 3.23
N GLU A 60 3.14 11.23 2.66
CA GLU A 60 4.57 10.84 2.80
C GLU A 60 5.10 10.61 4.24
N ASP A 61 4.26 10.81 5.26
CA ASP A 61 4.58 10.64 6.69
C ASP A 61 4.86 9.18 7.09
N HIS A 62 4.42 8.23 6.27
CA HIS A 62 4.54 6.80 6.53
C HIS A 62 5.47 6.13 5.52
N ILE A 63 6.19 5.12 6.02
CA ILE A 63 6.87 4.12 5.21
C ILE A 63 5.91 2.94 5.08
N ILE A 64 5.55 2.58 3.84
CA ILE A 64 4.53 1.56 3.56
C ILE A 64 5.20 0.34 2.96
N PHE A 65 4.94 -0.83 3.54
CA PHE A 65 5.38 -2.14 3.04
C PHE A 65 4.17 -3.05 2.91
N GLY A 66 3.59 -3.12 1.71
CA GLY A 66 2.36 -3.86 1.45
C GLY A 66 1.23 -3.35 2.36
N ASN A 67 0.77 -4.22 3.25
CA ASN A 67 -0.33 -3.96 4.17
C ASN A 67 0.10 -3.32 5.51
N LYS A 68 1.39 -3.02 5.68
CA LYS A 68 1.96 -2.42 6.90
C LYS A 68 2.38 -0.98 6.67
N ALA A 69 2.11 -0.12 7.65
CA ALA A 69 2.52 1.28 7.64
C ALA A 69 3.30 1.61 8.92
N TYR A 70 4.43 2.29 8.77
CA TYR A 70 5.31 2.71 9.86
C TYR A 70 5.51 4.22 9.80
N GLU A 71 5.57 4.89 10.94
CA GLU A 71 5.92 6.32 10.98
C GLU A 71 7.35 6.52 10.46
N ARG A 72 7.56 7.51 9.58
CA ARG A 72 8.89 7.77 8.99
C ARG A 72 9.89 8.28 10.03
N SER A 73 9.44 9.14 10.95
CA SER A 73 10.22 9.62 12.08
C SER A 73 9.35 9.55 13.33
N SER A 74 9.74 8.72 14.29
CA SER A 74 9.00 8.59 15.54
C SER A 74 9.91 8.87 16.72
N LYS A 75 9.41 9.63 17.70
CA LYS A 75 10.12 9.83 18.98
C LYS A 75 10.22 8.54 19.79
N HIS A 76 9.48 7.50 19.39
CA HIS A 76 9.40 6.20 20.05
C HIS A 76 10.25 5.12 19.36
N ASP A 77 11.06 5.50 18.38
CA ASP A 77 11.99 4.59 17.72
C ASP A 77 13.01 4.01 18.72
N ALA A 78 13.07 2.68 18.81
CA ALA A 78 14.01 1.99 19.70
C ALA A 78 15.23 1.50 18.91
N PRO A 79 16.45 1.98 19.22
CA PRO A 79 17.65 1.59 18.50
C PRO A 79 18.03 0.14 18.78
N LEU A 80 18.57 -0.54 17.76
CA LEU A 80 19.15 -1.88 17.83
C LEU A 80 20.63 -1.83 17.37
N PRO A 81 21.46 -2.83 17.77
CA PRO A 81 22.83 -2.93 17.28
C PRO A 81 22.93 -2.94 15.75
N GLN A 82 24.12 -2.60 15.24
CA GLN A 82 24.44 -2.60 13.80
C GLN A 82 23.60 -1.60 12.98
N GLY A 83 23.19 -0.48 13.60
CA GLY A 83 22.47 0.59 12.91
C GLY A 83 21.01 0.25 12.57
N LYS A 84 20.42 -0.75 13.25
CA LYS A 84 19.02 -1.13 13.07
C LYS A 84 18.13 -0.35 14.03
N VAL A 85 16.83 -0.29 13.74
CA VAL A 85 15.83 0.38 14.58
C VAL A 85 14.53 -0.41 14.58
N VAL A 86 13.88 -0.49 15.73
CA VAL A 86 12.50 -0.96 15.84
C VAL A 86 11.57 0.23 15.69
N LYS A 87 10.61 0.13 14.77
CA LYS A 87 9.57 1.13 14.56
C LYS A 87 8.22 0.54 14.92
N SER A 88 7.41 1.32 15.63
CA SER A 88 5.99 1.03 15.76
C SER A 88 5.28 1.33 14.44
N GLY A 89 4.24 0.57 14.17
CA GLY A 89 3.43 0.71 12.97
C GLY A 89 2.08 0.06 13.18
N LEU A 90 1.30 0.05 12.11
CA LEU A 90 0.02 -0.64 12.04
C LEU A 90 0.05 -1.63 10.88
N GLU A 91 -0.69 -2.72 11.04
CA GLU A 91 -1.05 -3.60 9.94
C GLU A 91 -2.53 -3.38 9.62
N LYS A 92 -2.86 -3.26 8.34
CA LYS A 92 -4.25 -3.13 7.90
C LYS A 92 -4.59 -4.21 6.88
N ASN A 93 -5.81 -4.71 6.94
CA ASN A 93 -6.31 -5.72 6.01
C ASN A 93 -7.76 -5.40 5.64
N CYS A 94 -8.15 -5.64 4.39
CA CYS A 94 -9.55 -5.56 4.01
C CYS A 94 -10.14 -6.97 3.95
N ARG A 95 -11.22 -7.22 4.68
CA ARG A 95 -11.90 -8.52 4.71
C ARG A 95 -13.34 -8.38 4.26
N ALA A 96 -13.81 -9.34 3.48
CA ALA A 96 -15.23 -9.53 3.24
C ALA A 96 -15.81 -10.24 4.46
N VAL A 97 -16.91 -9.73 4.99
CA VAL A 97 -17.63 -10.29 6.12
C VAL A 97 -19.12 -10.28 5.81
N ASP A 98 -19.82 -11.31 6.27
CA ASP A 98 -21.28 -11.30 6.27
C ASP A 98 -21.78 -10.62 7.53
N SER A 99 -22.62 -9.60 7.36
CA SER A 99 -23.31 -8.91 8.44
C SER A 99 -24.78 -8.78 8.10
N ALA A 100 -25.65 -9.32 8.95
CA ALA A 100 -27.10 -9.30 8.77
C ALA A 100 -27.60 -9.82 7.40
N GLY A 101 -26.86 -10.75 6.77
CA GLY A 101 -27.19 -11.29 5.46
C GLY A 101 -26.68 -10.47 4.27
N GLU A 102 -25.91 -9.42 4.53
CA GLU A 102 -25.25 -8.60 3.51
C GLU A 102 -23.73 -8.79 3.56
N ALA A 103 -23.11 -8.93 2.38
CA ALA A 103 -21.66 -8.97 2.25
C ALA A 103 -21.08 -7.55 2.34
N LEU A 104 -20.26 -7.30 3.34
CA LEU A 104 -19.61 -6.02 3.60
C LEU A 104 -18.10 -6.15 3.56
N ALA A 105 -17.42 -5.07 3.16
CA ALA A 105 -15.98 -4.95 3.31
C ALA A 105 -15.66 -4.25 4.64
N MET A 106 -14.84 -4.89 5.46
CA MET A 106 -14.39 -4.39 6.74
C MET A 106 -12.89 -4.13 6.70
N LEU A 107 -12.49 -2.91 7.05
CA LEU A 107 -11.09 -2.58 7.31
C LEU A 107 -10.73 -3.02 8.73
N GLN A 108 -9.81 -3.97 8.84
CA GLN A 108 -9.24 -4.42 10.10
C GLN A 108 -7.88 -3.76 10.29
N ILE A 109 -7.66 -3.14 11.45
CA ILE A 109 -6.37 -2.53 11.85
C ILE A 109 -5.85 -3.29 13.07
N GLY A 110 -4.58 -3.70 13.01
CA GLY A 110 -3.85 -4.40 14.08
C GLY A 110 -2.50 -3.78 14.37
#